data_AF-A0A419EFN7-F1
#
_entry.id   AF-A0A419EFN7-F1
#
_cell.length_a   1.000
_cell.length_b   1.000
_cell.length_c   1.000
_cell.angle_alpha   90.00
_cell.angle_beta   90.00
_cell.angle_gamma   90.00
#
_symmetry.space_group_name_H-M   'P 1'
#
loop_
_entity.id
_entity.type
_entity.pdbx_description
1 polymer ?
#
loop_
_entity_poly.entity_id
_entity_poly.type
_entity_poly.pdbx_seq_one_letter_code
_entity_poly.pdbx_strand_id
1 'polypeptide(L)'
;MSTIKTITMPDGSQAKAQEVEFKLQHEDWSQYVLPDGTVVKLKTTVLKILQVLDNENKPARTVEGDPFLIVNHRTDVITSG
;
A
#
# COMPACT_ATOMS: atom_id res chain seq x y z
N MET A 1 15.27 -5.69 14.09
CA MET A 1 15.24 -6.89 13.22
C MET A 1 13.85 -7.01 12.65
N SER A 2 13.70 -7.04 11.33
CA SER A 2 12.38 -7.19 10.70
C SER A 2 11.89 -8.63 10.87
N THR A 3 10.71 -8.81 11.45
CA THR A 3 10.12 -10.14 11.65
C THR A 3 9.44 -10.60 10.36
N ILE A 4 9.82 -11.78 9.86
CA ILE A 4 9.15 -12.44 8.73
C ILE A 4 7.78 -12.96 9.21
N LYS A 5 6.73 -12.68 8.44
CA LYS A 5 5.35 -13.09 8.70
C LYS A 5 4.80 -13.83 7.48
N THR A 6 3.92 -14.79 7.71
CA THR A 6 3.11 -15.39 6.64
C THR A 6 1.89 -14.51 6.39
N ILE A 7 1.61 -14.20 5.13
CA ILE A 7 0.46 -13.41 4.69
C ILE A 7 -0.37 -14.21 3.68
N THR A 8 -1.67 -13.92 3.64
CA THR A 8 -2.58 -14.48 2.64
C THR A 8 -2.73 -13.50 1.49
N MET A 9 -2.48 -13.97 0.28
CA MET A 9 -2.62 -13.21 -0.97
C MET A 9 -4.08 -13.14 -1.43
N PRO A 10 -4.46 -12.20 -2.33
CA PRO A 10 -5.83 -12.11 -2.85
C PRO A 10 -6.33 -13.37 -3.56
N ASP A 11 -5.43 -14.17 -4.13
CA ASP A 11 -5.74 -15.45 -4.76
C ASP A 11 -5.90 -16.61 -3.76
N GLY A 12 -5.79 -16.33 -2.45
CA GLY A 12 -5.87 -17.32 -1.37
C GLY A 12 -4.55 -18.05 -1.08
N SER A 13 -3.49 -17.80 -1.85
CA SER A 13 -2.17 -18.39 -1.60
C SER A 13 -1.50 -17.79 -0.35
N GLN A 14 -0.51 -18.49 0.21
CA GLN A 14 0.29 -17.99 1.32
C GLN A 14 1.68 -17.57 0.84
N ALA A 15 2.17 -16.45 1.36
CA ALA A 15 3.52 -15.95 1.08
C ALA A 15 4.21 -15.51 2.37
N LYS A 16 5.54 -15.59 2.39
CA LYS A 16 6.34 -14.96 3.44
C LYS A 16 6.59 -13.51 3.06
N ALA A 17 6.49 -12.61 4.01
CA ALA A 17 6.81 -11.20 3.82
C ALA A 17 7.45 -10.61 5.08
N GLN A 18 8.21 -9.54 4.90
CA GLN A 18 8.75 -8.75 5.99
C GLN A 18 8.29 -7.29 5.88
N GLU A 19 8.07 -6.66 7.02
CA GLU A 19 7.71 -5.24 7.08
C GLU A 19 8.94 -4.38 6.80
N VAL A 20 8.76 -3.37 5.95
CA VAL A 20 9.80 -2.42 5.53
C VAL A 20 9.44 -1.05 6.07
N GLU A 21 10.40 -0.45 6.77
CA GLU A 21 10.29 0.94 7.22
C GLU A 21 10.38 1.88 6.01
N PHE A 22 9.57 2.93 6.02
CA PHE A 22 9.57 3.95 4.98
C PHE A 22 9.50 5.34 5.60
N LYS A 23 10.01 6.32 4.86
CA LYS A 23 9.86 7.73 5.18
C LYS A 23 8.82 8.33 4.24
N LEU A 24 7.76 8.89 4.80
CA LEU A 24 6.76 9.64 4.05
C LEU A 24 7.43 10.84 3.34
N GLN A 25 7.35 10.88 2.02
CA GLN A 25 7.81 12.03 1.22
C GLN A 25 6.67 13.02 0.98
N HIS A 26 5.52 12.54 0.51
CA HIS A 26 4.38 13.39 0.16
C HIS A 26 3.07 12.59 0.05
N GLU A 27 1.97 13.12 0.57
CA GLU A 27 0.61 12.56 0.50
C GLU A 27 -0.42 13.70 0.64
N ASP A 28 -0.91 14.20 -0.49
CA ASP A 28 -1.85 15.33 -0.54
C ASP A 28 -3.31 14.90 -0.70
N TRP A 29 -4.22 15.82 -0.36
CA TRP A 29 -5.64 15.68 -0.64
C TRP A 29 -5.92 16.03 -2.11
N SER A 30 -6.48 15.09 -2.85
CA SER A 30 -7.15 15.37 -4.13
C SER A 30 -8.47 16.07 -3.86
N GLN A 31 -8.80 17.12 -4.61
CA GLN A 31 -10.05 17.88 -4.46
C GLN A 31 -10.80 17.94 -5.78
N TYR A 32 -12.13 17.77 -5.70
CA TYR A 32 -13.03 17.78 -6.85
C TYR A 32 -14.24 18.65 -6.50
N VAL A 33 -14.68 19.49 -7.44
CA VAL A 33 -15.89 20.32 -7.28
C VAL A 33 -16.97 19.76 -8.20
N LEU A 34 -18.12 19.39 -7.63
CA LEU A 34 -19.27 18.88 -8.36
C LEU A 34 -20.09 20.04 -8.94
N PRO A 35 -20.99 19.79 -9.93
CA PRO A 35 -21.78 20.85 -10.55
C PRO A 35 -22.68 21.64 -9.59
N ASP A 36 -23.08 21.04 -8.47
CA ASP A 36 -23.89 21.69 -7.41
C ASP A 36 -23.04 22.50 -6.41
N GLY A 37 -21.73 22.57 -6.60
CA GLY A 37 -20.79 23.27 -5.73
C GLY A 37 -20.22 22.40 -4.60
N THR A 38 -20.68 21.17 -4.42
CA THR A 38 -20.13 20.25 -3.42
C THR A 38 -18.65 19.99 -3.67
N VAL A 39 -17.82 20.10 -2.64
CA VAL A 39 -16.39 19.77 -2.70
C VAL A 39 -16.19 18.37 -2.14
N VAL A 40 -15.60 17.49 -2.95
CA VAL A 40 -15.16 16.15 -2.54
C VAL A 40 -13.65 16.18 -2.36
N LYS A 41 -13.17 15.81 -1.17
CA LYS A 41 -11.75 15.66 -0.85
C LYS A 41 -11.43 14.20 -0.62
N LEU A 42 -10.38 13.70 -1.26
CA LEU A 42 -9.92 12.31 -1.16
C LEU A 42 -8.44 12.28 -0.83
N LYS A 43 -8.03 11.44 0.13
CA LYS A 43 -6.62 11.19 0.43
C LYS A 43 -6.39 9.71 0.68
N THR A 44 -5.39 9.15 0.00
CA THR A 44 -4.87 7.81 0.29
C THR A 44 -3.64 7.94 1.17
N THR A 45 -3.61 7.18 2.27
CA THR A 45 -2.51 7.15 3.24
C THR A 45 -1.93 5.74 3.30
N VAL A 46 -0.61 5.60 3.13
CA VAL A 46 0.10 4.34 3.30
C VAL A 46 0.27 4.04 4.79
N LEU A 47 -0.14 2.83 5.21
CA LEU A 47 -0.05 2.38 6.60
C LEU A 47 1.13 1.44 6.82
N LYS A 48 1.35 0.50 5.89
CA LYS A 48 2.43 -0.50 5.97
C LYS A 48 2.89 -0.91 4.59
N ILE A 49 4.19 -1.18 4.47
CA ILE A 49 4.80 -1.77 3.27
C ILE A 49 5.38 -3.12 3.67
N LEU A 50 4.99 -4.16 2.93
CA LEU A 50 5.46 -5.53 3.10
C LEU A 50 6.27 -5.94 1.86
N GLN A 51 7.51 -6.34 2.06
CA GLN A 51 8.33 -6.96 1.01
C GLN A 51 8.08 -8.46 1.01
N VAL A 52 7.53 -8.96 -0.10
CA VAL A 52 7.34 -10.39 -0.31
C VAL A 52 8.70 -11.06 -0.47
N LEU A 53 8.83 -12.27 0.08
CA LEU A 53 10.04 -13.08 0.05
C LEU A 53 9.83 -14.34 -0.80
N ASP A 54 10.90 -14.77 -1.46
CA ASP A 54 10.94 -16.03 -2.19
C ASP A 54 11.20 -17.24 -1.26
N ASN A 55 11.35 -18.42 -1.86
CA ASN A 55 11.59 -19.67 -1.14
C ASN A 55 12.94 -19.67 -0.36
N GLU A 56 13.89 -18.83 -0.75
CA GLU A 56 15.19 -18.65 -0.09
C GLU A 56 15.16 -17.52 0.95
N ASN A 57 13.98 -16.96 1.24
CA ASN A 57 13.75 -15.78 2.08
C ASN A 57 14.45 -14.51 1.57
N LYS A 58 14.70 -14.40 0.26
CA LYS A 58 15.21 -13.17 -0.38
C LYS A 58 14.05 -12.34 -0.93
N PRO A 59 14.21 -11.02 -1.11
CA PRO A 59 13.18 -10.18 -1.70
C PRO A 59 12.71 -10.72 -3.06
N ALA A 60 11.44 -11.10 -3.13
CA ALA A 60 10.82 -11.56 -4.36
C ALA A 60 10.76 -10.42 -5.38
N ARG A 61 10.92 -10.77 -6.66
CA ARG A 61 10.88 -9.84 -7.78
C ARG A 61 9.86 -10.26 -8.82
N THR A 62 9.31 -9.28 -9.54
CA THR A 62 8.47 -9.52 -10.71
C THR A 62 9.29 -10.10 -11.86
N VAL A 63 8.63 -10.51 -12.94
CA VAL A 63 9.29 -10.96 -14.17
C VAL A 63 10.18 -9.87 -14.80
N GLU A 64 9.87 -8.60 -14.54
CA GLU A 64 10.63 -7.42 -14.97
C GLU A 64 11.81 -7.10 -14.04
N GLY A 65 11.93 -7.81 -12.92
CA GLY A 65 12.98 -7.61 -11.92
C GLY A 65 12.63 -6.58 -10.84
N ASP A 66 11.41 -6.05 -10.81
CA ASP A 66 11.00 -5.07 -9.80
C ASP A 66 10.66 -5.72 -8.47
N PRO A 67 10.82 -5.03 -7.32
CA PRO A 67 10.45 -5.59 -6.02
C PRO A 67 8.96 -5.90 -5.93
N PHE A 68 8.61 -7.10 -5.47
CA PHE A 68 7.23 -7.45 -5.20
C PHE A 68 6.82 -6.94 -3.80
N LEU A 69 6.11 -5.82 -3.76
CA LEU A 69 5.63 -5.18 -2.54
C LEU A 69 4.11 -5.33 -2.39
N ILE A 70 3.66 -5.40 -1.14
CA ILE A 70 2.26 -5.27 -0.75
C ILE A 70 2.11 -4.05 0.13
N VAL A 71 1.17 -3.17 -0.22
CA VAL A 71 0.96 -1.90 0.44
C VAL A 71 -0.41 -1.88 1.09
N ASN A 72 -0.42 -1.88 2.42
CA ASN A 72 -1.64 -1.61 3.16
C ASN A 72 -1.86 -0.11 3.20
N HIS A 73 -3.03 0.33 2.76
CA HIS A 73 -3.41 1.73 2.70
C HIS A 73 -4.82 1.93 3.25
N ARG A 74 -5.14 3.20 3.56
CA ARG A 74 -6.49 3.66 3.84
C ARG A 74 -6.82 4.81 2.90
N THR A 75 -8.05 4.87 2.42
CA THR A 75 -8.57 6.01 1.67
C THR A 75 -9.63 6.70 2.50
N ASP A 76 -9.41 7.98 2.79
CA ASP A 76 -10.32 8.86 3.50
C ASP A 76 -11.03 9.77 2.49
N VAL A 77 -12.36 9.91 2.61
CA VAL A 77 -13.18 10.78 1.76
C VAL A 77 -13.99 11.71 2.64
N ILE A 78 -13.93 13.00 2.33
CA ILE A 78 -14.67 14.05 3.05
C ILE A 78 -15.42 14.88 2.01
N THR A 79 -16.70 15.16 2.27
CA THR A 79 -17.49 16.07 1.45
C THR A 79 -17.89 17.30 2.26
N SER A 80 -17.93 18.46 1.59
CA SER A 80 -18.49 19.70 2.15
C SER A 80 -19.33 20.38 1.08
N GLY A 81 -20.56 20.75 1.42
CA GLY A 81 -21.48 21.53 0.58
C GLY A 81 -21.86 22.85 1.25
#